data_AF-A0A933Z9S9-F1
#
_entry.id   AF-A0A933Z9S9-F1
#
_cell.length_a   1.000
_cell.length_b   1.000
_cell.length_c   1.000
_cell.angle_alpha   90.00
_cell.angle_beta   90.00
_cell.angle_gamma   90.00
#
_symmetry.space_group_name_H-M   'P 1'
#
loop_
_entity.id
_entity.type
_entity.pdbx_description
1 polymer ?
#
loop_
_entity_poly.entity_id
_entity_poly.type
_entity_poly.pdbx_seq_one_letter_code
_entity_poly.pdbx_strand_id
1 'polypeptide(L)' 'MLNLPDDANPVSKPGDRNLQCPYYVLCLDIAAANMWPDFTCDLCFYRKTKEATRIEEMDLCAPGWEDIWGGSG' A
#
# COMPACT_ATOMS: atom_id res chain seq x y z
N MET A 1 0.59 11.33 -25.37
CA MET A 1 1.41 10.43 -24.52
C MET A 1 1.18 10.85 -23.08
N LEU A 2 0.64 9.98 -22.24
CA LEU A 2 0.48 10.29 -20.82
C LEU A 2 1.87 10.22 -20.19
N ASN A 3 2.41 11.37 -19.77
CA ASN A 3 3.59 11.41 -18.91
C ASN A 3 3.17 10.82 -17.56
N LEU A 4 3.37 9.52 -17.40
CA LEU A 4 3.36 8.94 -16.06
C LEU A 4 4.54 9.56 -15.31
N PRO A 5 4.36 9.93 -14.03
CA PRO A 5 5.47 10.34 -13.19
C PRO A 5 6.59 9.30 -13.29
N ASP A 6 7.85 9.74 -13.32
CA ASP A 6 9.02 8.85 -13.28
C ASP A 6 9.01 7.92 -12.04
N ASP A 7 8.12 8.22 -11.08
CA ASP A 7 7.91 7.49 -9.84
C ASP A 7 6.68 6.55 -9.85
N ALA A 8 6.12 6.23 -11.02
CA ALA A 8 4.99 5.32 -11.15
C ALA A 8 5.44 3.86 -11.30
N ASN A 9 4.60 2.93 -10.84
CA ASN A 9 4.81 1.50 -11.08
C ASN A 9 3.93 0.96 -12.21
N PRO A 10 4.38 -0.09 -12.90
CA PRO A 10 5.64 -0.84 -12.69
C PRO A 10 6.88 -0.13 -13.27
N VAL A 11 8.07 -0.46 -12.76
CA VAL A 11 9.36 0.05 -13.28
C VAL A 11 10.25 -1.10 -13.76
N SER A 12 10.84 -0.97 -14.95
CA SER A 12 11.75 -1.95 -15.58
C SER A 12 13.12 -2.03 -14.89
N LYS A 13 13.13 -2.48 -13.64
CA LYS A 13 14.34 -2.71 -12.83
C LYS A 13 14.09 -3.90 -11.90
N PRO A 14 15.13 -4.65 -11.52
CA PRO A 14 15.01 -5.65 -10.48
C PRO A 14 14.55 -5.03 -9.15
N GLY A 15 13.74 -5.75 -8.38
CA GLY A 15 13.28 -5.31 -7.07
C GLY A 15 12.04 -6.05 -6.59
N ASP A 16 11.41 -5.53 -5.53
CA ASP A 16 10.28 -6.20 -4.89
C ASP A 16 8.97 -5.96 -5.63
N ARG A 17 8.18 -7.02 -5.78
CA ARG A 17 6.85 -6.96 -6.40
C ARG A 17 5.77 -6.85 -5.33
N ASN A 18 4.74 -6.04 -5.59
CA ASN A 18 3.58 -5.92 -4.68
C ASN A 18 2.41 -6.76 -5.18
N LEU A 19 2.40 -8.06 -4.84
CA LEU A 19 1.30 -8.98 -5.19
C LEU A 19 -0.04 -8.58 -4.56
N GLN A 20 -0.02 -7.76 -3.51
CA GLN A 20 -1.20 -7.25 -2.79
C GLN A 20 -1.75 -5.96 -3.40
N CYS A 21 -1.17 -5.49 -4.52
CA CYS A 21 -1.64 -4.34 -5.27
C CYS A 21 -2.92 -4.74 -6.04
N PRO A 22 -4.02 -3.96 -5.93
CA PRO A 22 -5.25 -4.23 -6.69
C PRO A 22 -5.06 -4.13 -8.21
N TYR A 23 -3.99 -3.48 -8.67
CA TYR A 23 -3.63 -3.34 -10.09
C TYR A 23 -2.38 -4.14 -10.47
N TYR A 24 -2.05 -5.20 -9.72
CA TYR A 24 -0.88 -6.01 -10.00
C TYR A 24 -0.93 -6.65 -11.40
N VAL A 25 -2.10 -7.08 -11.86
CA VAL A 25 -2.27 -7.65 -13.22
C VAL A 25 -1.93 -6.62 -14.29
N LEU A 26 -2.37 -5.37 -14.15
CA LEU A 26 -1.99 -4.30 -15.08
C LEU A 26 -0.46 -4.09 -15.11
N CYS A 27 0.20 -4.20 -13.95
CA CYS A 27 1.66 -4.11 -13.88
C CYS A 27 2.33 -5.27 -14.65
N LEU A 28 1.78 -6.48 -14.55
CA LEU A 28 2.23 -7.63 -15.32
C LEU A 28 2.06 -7.42 -16.83
N ASP A 29 0.89 -6.93 -17.25
CA ASP A 29 0.59 -6.68 -18.67
C ASP A 29 1.56 -5.66 -19.28
N ILE A 30 1.85 -4.58 -18.55
CA ILE A 30 2.84 -3.56 -18.97
C ILE A 30 4.23 -4.19 -19.13
N ALA A 31 4.68 -4.98 -18.15
CA ALA A 31 5.99 -5.61 -18.21
C ALA A 31 6.09 -6.62 -19.37
N ALA A 32 5.06 -7.45 -19.56
CA ALA A 32 5.00 -8.42 -20.65
C ALA A 32 4.99 -7.74 -22.03
N ALA A 33 4.17 -6.70 -22.20
CA ALA A 33 4.08 -5.93 -23.45
C ALA A 33 5.42 -5.27 -23.84
N ASN A 34 6.24 -4.91 -22.85
CA ASN A 34 7.55 -4.32 -23.08
C ASN A 34 8.70 -5.33 -23.01
N MET A 35 8.40 -6.63 -22.88
CA MET A 35 9.39 -7.71 -22.73
C MET A 35 10.40 -7.46 -21.61
N TRP A 36 9.96 -6.81 -20.52
CA TRP A 36 10.83 -6.57 -19.38
C TRP A 36 11.18 -7.90 -18.70
N PRO A 37 12.48 -8.22 -18.53
CA PRO A 37 12.90 -9.46 -17.88
C PRO A 37 12.53 -9.48 -16.39
N ASP A 38 12.42 -8.29 -15.78
CA ASP A 38 11.95 -8.10 -14.41
C ASP A 38 11.32 -6.70 -14.26
N PHE A 39 10.52 -6.52 -13.20
CA PHE A 39 10.04 -5.21 -12.79
C PHE A 39 9.83 -5.13 -11.28
N THR A 40 9.98 -3.91 -10.75
CA THR A 40 9.78 -3.60 -9.34
C THR A 40 8.48 -2.82 -9.09
N CYS A 41 7.99 -2.92 -7.85
CA CYS A 41 6.88 -2.18 -7.27
C CYS A 41 7.32 -1.29 -6.08
N ASP A 42 8.60 -0.94 -5.96
CA ASP A 42 9.12 -0.17 -4.82
C ASP A 42 8.45 1.20 -4.65
N LEU A 43 7.97 1.80 -5.74
CA LEU A 43 7.27 3.08 -5.70
C LEU A 43 5.74 2.95 -5.52
N CYS A 44 5.24 1.79 -5.08
CA CYS A 44 3.82 1.46 -5.22
C CYS A 44 3.04 2.16 -4.12
N PHE A 45 2.11 3.03 -4.52
CA PHE A 45 1.20 3.70 -3.60
C PHE A 45 0.53 2.71 -2.64
N TYR A 46 0.00 1.60 -3.16
CA TYR A 46 -0.69 0.56 -2.36
C TYR A 46 0.22 -0.22 -1.41
N ARG A 47 1.53 -0.25 -1.67
CA ARG A 47 2.51 -0.85 -0.74
C ARG A 47 2.72 0.07 0.45
N LYS A 48 2.99 1.35 0.16
CA LYS A 48 3.25 2.39 1.18
C LYS A 48 2.04 2.63 2.09
N THR A 49 0.81 2.59 1.55
CA THR A 49 -0.40 2.80 2.36
C THR A 49 -0.75 1.63 3.27
N LYS A 50 -0.41 0.39 2.89
CA LYS A 50 -0.62 -0.79 3.74
C LYS A 50 0.43 -0.90 4.85
N GLU A 51 1.66 -0.45 4.62
CA GLU A 51 2.71 -0.43 5.64
C GLU A 51 2.41 0.58 6.77
N ALA A 52 1.71 1.68 6.48
CA ALA A 52 1.45 2.76 7.43
C ALA A 52 0.38 2.46 8.51
N THR A 53 -0.19 1.25 8.56
CA THR A 53 -1.31 0.94 9.46
C THR A 53 -1.03 -0.19 10.44
N ARG A 54 0.22 -0.35 10.87
CA ARG A 54 0.46 -0.93 12.20
C ARG A 54 0.01 0.10 13.25
N ILE A 55 -1.29 0.33 13.32
CA ILE A 55 -1.94 0.92 14.48
C ILE A 55 -1.56 -0.04 15.60
N GLU A 56 -0.65 0.40 16.47
CA GLU A 56 -0.42 -0.25 17.75
C GLU A 56 -1.80 -0.45 18.36
N GLU A 57 -2.15 -1.71 18.64
CA GLU A 57 -3.44 -2.09 19.21
C GLU A 57 -3.76 -1.10 20.30
N MET A 58 -4.71 -0.20 20.02
CA MET A 58 -5.17 0.78 20.98
C MET A 58 -5.76 -0.05 22.10
N ASP A 59 -5.04 -0.16 23.23
CA ASP A 59 -5.42 -0.97 24.37
C ASP A 59 -6.86 -0.63 24.77
N LEU A 60 -7.79 -1.48 24.33
CA LEU A 60 -9.23 -1.39 24.62
C LEU A 60 -9.52 -1.51 26.13
N CYS A 61 -8.49 -1.80 26.94
CA CYS A 61 -8.54 -1.89 28.39
C CYS A 61 -7.94 -0.68 29.11
N ALA A 62 -7.68 0.45 28.43
CA ALA A 62 -7.26 1.67 29.11
C ALA A 62 -8.31 2.06 30.18
N PRO A 63 -7.99 2.02 31.49
CA PRO A 63 -8.94 2.38 32.54
C PRO A 63 -9.31 3.87 32.37
N GLY A 64 -10.61 4.19 32.37
CA GLY A 64 -11.08 5.59 32.31
C GLY A 64 -12.07 5.95 31.18
N TRP A 65 -12.47 4.99 30.34
CA TRP A 65 -13.57 5.22 29.36
C TRP A 65 -14.96 5.28 30.04
N GLU A 66 -15.09 4.71 31.24
CA GLU A 66 -16.33 4.65 32.03
C GLU A 66 -16.80 6.06 32.47
N ASP A 67 -15.85 6.99 32.65
CA ASP A 67 -16.12 8.35 33.10
C ASP A 67 -16.59 9.30 31.98
N ILE A 68 -16.46 8.90 30.72
CA ILE A 68 -16.77 9.77 29.55
C ILE A 68 -18.27 9.74 29.21
N TRP A 69 -18.94 8.61 29.44
CA TRP A 69 -20.37 8.43 29.12
C TRP A 69 -21.25 8.20 30.35
N GLY A 70 -20.66 8.14 31.56
CA GLY A 70 -21.35 7.95 32.84
C GLY A 70 -22.14 9.17 33.34
N GLY A 71 -22.53 10.08 32.46
CA GLY A 71 -23.37 11.22 32.79
C GLY A 71 -24.78 11.05 32.24
N SER A 72 -25.71 10.53 33.05
CA SER A 72 -27.14 10.89 33.04
C SER A 72 -27.91 10.13 34.12
N GLY A 73 -28.50 10.86 35.08
CA GLY A 73 -29.58 10.37 35.94
C GLY A 73 -29.46 10.76 37.40
#